data_AF-A0A833LR52-F1
#
_entry.id   AF-A0A833LR52-F1
#
_cell.length_a   1.000
_cell.length_b   1.000
_cell.length_c   1.000
_cell.angle_alpha   90.00
_cell.angle_beta   90.00
_cell.angle_gamma   90.00
#
_symmetry.space_group_name_H-M   'P 1'
#
loop_
_entity.id
_entity.type
_entity.pdbx_description
1 polymer ?
#
loop_
_entity_poly.entity_id
_entity_poly.type
_entity_poly.pdbx_seq_one_letter_code
_entity_poly.pdbx_strand_id
1 'polypeptide(L)'
;MKIRFAQESASAPGPGETTQRAAAAMAPRRRFLVLLGLLALACGAGMAVARVFVPREAGALQVLAGVAVFLLLAAPTLWYQLLAPLLAEHAQRLAEQVAKAGLAEDRLRAHETDARLQHALEIAEDESAVLRIAEQALKSVSNEGGAQLLLADDPDGEVSHRITVGDMEPAARCVIRRPNDCPSVRRGQGLVYEDGMALSACPGLGGQIDTGCAAACTPIFTGGRGTGMIRALGKADDPALYRLLQSLNFNAHKVGTRLAGIRSVAASEAKATTDPLTGPHNRRALDTRLAILLEQEAPFALVIADIDHFKQINDNHGHEVGDRALKVLANMLRQSVRRHDLVCRFGGEEFVILLVGLDAAAAAELLERVRAELPRATARGGVPGFTISAGVVDQRDGPDGEALLRIADGLLYEAKTRGRDRVCVTPHETCDSPATPATP
;
A
#
# COMPACT_ATOMS: atom_id res chain seq x y z
N MET A 1 30.63 13.91 -13.76
CA MET A 1 29.22 13.80 -14.18
C MET A 1 28.39 14.58 -13.16
N LYS A 2 27.82 15.73 -13.55
CA LYS A 2 27.23 16.71 -12.61
C LYS A 2 25.85 16.26 -12.13
N ILE A 3 25.73 15.98 -10.83
CA ILE A 3 24.47 15.74 -10.13
C ILE A 3 23.80 17.11 -9.94
N ARG A 4 22.63 17.34 -10.56
CA ARG A 4 21.82 18.55 -10.30
C ARG A 4 20.88 18.29 -9.13
N PHE A 5 21.05 19.10 -8.09
CA PHE A 5 20.16 19.16 -6.93
C PHE A 5 18.92 19.98 -7.28
N ALA A 6 17.75 19.49 -6.89
CA ALA A 6 16.50 20.23 -6.93
C ALA A 6 16.41 21.13 -5.68
N GLN A 7 16.74 22.40 -5.83
CA GLN A 7 16.27 23.48 -4.97
C GLN A 7 15.49 24.48 -5.82
N GLU A 8 14.41 24.98 -5.24
CA GLU A 8 13.46 25.94 -5.79
C GLU A 8 14.13 27.03 -6.66
N SER A 9 13.85 27.01 -7.96
CA SER A 9 14.16 28.12 -8.86
C SER A 9 12.86 28.83 -9.24
N ALA A 10 12.50 29.85 -8.47
CA ALA A 10 11.82 30.99 -9.06
C ALA A 10 12.77 31.56 -10.12
N SER A 11 12.49 31.29 -11.39
CA SER A 11 13.31 31.72 -12.51
C SER A 11 13.30 33.25 -12.58
N ALA A 12 14.41 33.86 -12.16
CA ALA A 12 14.74 35.22 -12.58
C ALA A 12 14.88 35.24 -14.11
N PRO A 13 14.30 36.23 -14.80
CA PRO A 13 14.34 36.31 -16.26
C PRO A 13 15.80 36.43 -16.74
N GLY A 14 16.17 35.57 -17.69
CA GLY A 14 17.54 35.51 -18.21
C GLY A 14 17.91 36.77 -19.02
N PRO A 15 19.21 37.06 -19.19
CA PRO A 15 19.69 38.26 -19.90
C PRO A 15 19.30 38.34 -21.38
N GLY A 16 18.66 37.30 -21.94
CA GLY A 16 18.08 37.29 -23.28
C GLY A 16 16.72 38.01 -23.40
N GLU A 17 15.90 38.01 -22.34
CA GLU A 17 14.55 38.62 -22.38
C GLU A 17 14.58 40.15 -22.41
N THR A 18 15.60 40.77 -21.81
CA THR A 18 15.81 42.23 -21.84
C THR A 18 16.30 42.71 -23.20
N THR A 19 17.15 41.96 -23.90
CA THR A 19 17.54 42.24 -25.29
C THR A 19 16.42 42.02 -26.29
N GLN A 20 15.54 41.04 -26.06
CA GLN A 20 14.38 40.79 -26.93
C GLN A 20 13.31 41.90 -26.79
N ARG A 21 13.12 42.43 -25.57
CA ARG A 21 12.26 43.62 -25.33
C ARG A 21 12.83 44.90 -25.95
N ALA A 22 14.15 45.10 -25.94
CA ALA A 22 14.79 46.26 -26.58
C ALA A 22 14.76 46.19 -28.12
N ALA A 23 14.94 45.00 -28.71
CA ALA A 23 14.81 44.80 -30.17
C ALA A 23 13.37 44.96 -30.66
N ALA A 24 12.37 44.58 -29.86
CA ALA A 24 10.96 44.78 -30.16
C ALA A 24 10.56 46.27 -30.18
N ALA A 25 11.18 47.11 -29.36
CA ALA A 25 10.90 48.55 -29.29
C ALA A 25 11.50 49.37 -30.48
N MET A 26 12.52 48.85 -31.18
CA MET A 26 13.08 49.48 -32.40
C MET A 26 12.33 49.11 -33.69
N ALA A 27 11.50 48.06 -33.67
CA ALA A 27 10.75 47.57 -34.83
C ALA A 27 9.69 48.55 -35.41
N PRO A 28 8.91 49.33 -34.63
CA PRO A 28 7.81 50.12 -35.19
C PRO A 28 8.29 51.33 -35.99
N ARG A 29 9.33 52.04 -35.54
CA ARG A 29 9.88 53.21 -36.26
C ARG A 29 10.49 52.82 -37.62
N ARG A 30 11.23 51.72 -37.67
CA ARG A 30 11.84 51.23 -38.93
C ARG A 30 10.78 50.72 -39.90
N ARG A 31 9.76 50.00 -39.42
CA ARG A 31 8.60 49.56 -40.23
C ARG A 31 7.81 50.75 -40.77
N PHE A 32 7.60 51.79 -39.96
CA PHE A 32 6.92 53.02 -40.38
C PHE A 32 7.67 53.75 -41.51
N LEU A 33 8.99 53.90 -41.39
CA LEU A 33 9.81 54.53 -42.44
C LEU A 33 9.85 53.72 -43.74
N VAL A 34 9.91 52.39 -43.64
CA VAL A 34 9.84 51.48 -44.82
C VAL A 34 8.47 51.57 -45.50
N LEU A 35 7.38 51.59 -44.72
CA LEU A 35 6.02 51.76 -45.26
C LEU A 35 5.86 53.10 -45.96
N LEU A 36 6.34 54.20 -45.36
CA LEU A 36 6.31 55.54 -45.95
C LEU A 36 7.07 55.59 -47.30
N GLY A 37 8.24 54.97 -47.37
CA GLY A 37 9.03 54.87 -48.60
C GLY A 37 8.34 54.07 -49.70
N LEU A 38 7.74 52.93 -49.36
CA LEU A 38 6.99 52.10 -50.32
C LEU A 38 5.73 52.80 -50.84
N LEU A 39 5.00 53.52 -49.97
CA LEU A 39 3.85 54.32 -50.38
C LEU A 39 4.26 55.49 -51.31
N ALA A 40 5.37 56.16 -51.01
CA ALA A 40 5.89 57.23 -51.87
C ALA A 40 6.28 56.70 -53.26
N LEU A 41 6.95 55.54 -53.33
CA LEU A 41 7.29 54.87 -54.60
C LEU A 41 6.04 54.44 -55.39
N ALA A 42 5.05 53.85 -54.72
CA ALA A 42 3.80 53.44 -55.35
C ALA A 42 3.03 54.65 -55.93
N CYS A 43 3.03 55.79 -55.23
CA CYS A 43 2.36 57.01 -55.67
C CYS A 43 3.04 57.60 -56.92
N GLY A 44 4.39 57.65 -56.92
CA GLY A 44 5.17 58.07 -58.07
C GLY A 44 4.96 57.17 -59.30
N ALA A 45 4.96 55.85 -59.10
CA ALA A 45 4.73 54.88 -60.17
C ALA A 45 3.30 54.97 -60.73
N GLY A 46 2.28 55.12 -59.88
CA GLY A 46 0.89 55.30 -60.32
C GLY A 46 0.70 56.53 -61.18
N MET A 47 1.27 57.67 -60.78
CA MET A 47 1.22 58.91 -61.57
C MET A 47 2.01 58.80 -62.89
N ALA A 48 3.13 58.09 -62.92
CA ALA A 48 3.90 57.86 -64.14
C ALA A 48 3.12 57.00 -65.16
N VAL A 49 2.52 55.88 -64.71
CA VAL A 49 1.70 54.99 -65.56
C VAL A 49 0.48 55.72 -66.10
N ALA A 50 -0.23 56.48 -65.27
CA ALA A 50 -1.41 57.25 -65.70
C ALA A 50 -1.08 58.27 -66.80
N ARG A 51 0.10 58.91 -66.75
CA ARG A 51 0.56 59.87 -67.77
C ARG A 51 0.93 59.21 -69.10
N VAL A 52 1.30 57.93 -69.10
CA VAL A 52 1.68 57.18 -70.31
C VAL A 52 0.45 56.67 -71.06
N PHE A 53 -0.56 56.17 -70.33
CA PHE A 53 -1.69 55.44 -70.93
C PHE A 53 -2.98 56.26 -71.10
N VAL A 54 -3.10 57.42 -70.44
CA VAL A 54 -4.30 58.27 -70.53
C VAL A 54 -3.95 59.62 -71.17
N PRO A 55 -4.68 60.10 -72.20
CA PRO A 55 -4.37 61.34 -72.90
C PRO A 55 -4.50 62.58 -71.98
N ARG A 56 -3.64 63.59 -72.21
CA ARG A 56 -3.51 64.81 -71.37
C ARG A 56 -4.78 65.65 -71.27
N GLU A 57 -5.69 65.55 -72.23
CA GLU A 57 -6.93 66.33 -72.27
C GLU A 57 -8.00 65.77 -71.30
N ALA A 58 -7.84 64.52 -70.84
CA ALA A 58 -8.73 63.86 -69.88
C ALA A 58 -8.16 63.89 -68.45
N GLY A 59 -7.89 65.09 -67.93
CA GLY A 59 -7.19 65.27 -66.64
C GLY A 59 -7.82 64.54 -65.45
N ALA A 60 -9.15 64.48 -65.37
CA ALA A 60 -9.84 63.73 -64.32
C ALA A 60 -9.60 62.22 -64.42
N LEU A 61 -9.54 61.67 -65.63
CA LEU A 61 -9.32 60.24 -65.87
C LEU A 61 -7.88 59.83 -65.56
N GLN A 62 -6.89 60.72 -65.79
CA GLN A 62 -5.51 60.50 -65.39
C GLN A 62 -5.34 60.39 -63.87
N VAL A 63 -5.99 61.27 -63.10
CA VAL A 63 -5.95 61.21 -61.63
C VAL A 63 -6.58 59.92 -61.12
N LEU A 64 -7.75 59.55 -61.66
CA LEU A 64 -8.42 58.30 -61.29
C LEU A 64 -7.57 57.06 -61.61
N ALA A 65 -6.94 57.01 -62.79
CA ALA A 65 -6.04 55.91 -63.17
C ALA A 65 -4.80 55.83 -62.26
N GLY A 66 -4.22 56.97 -61.89
CA GLY A 66 -3.07 57.02 -60.98
C GLY A 66 -3.41 56.55 -59.57
N VAL A 67 -4.59 56.96 -59.06
CA VAL A 67 -5.11 56.48 -57.76
C VAL A 67 -5.38 54.98 -57.80
N ALA A 68 -5.95 54.45 -58.88
CA ALA A 68 -6.21 53.01 -59.03
C ALA A 68 -4.92 52.18 -58.99
N VAL A 69 -3.89 52.60 -59.74
CA VAL A 69 -2.57 51.92 -59.74
C VAL A 69 -1.88 52.04 -58.39
N PHE A 70 -1.95 53.21 -57.74
CA PHE A 70 -1.44 53.40 -56.38
C PHE A 70 -2.10 52.44 -55.40
N LEU A 71 -3.43 52.34 -55.39
CA LEU A 71 -4.16 51.43 -54.51
C LEU A 71 -3.80 49.96 -54.77
N LEU A 72 -3.67 49.56 -56.05
CA LEU A 72 -3.25 48.20 -56.42
C LEU A 72 -1.86 47.83 -55.90
N LEU A 73 -0.92 48.77 -55.92
CA LEU A 73 0.45 48.55 -55.46
C LEU A 73 0.61 48.70 -53.95
N ALA A 74 -0.07 49.70 -53.34
CA ALA A 74 0.05 50.03 -51.94
C ALA A 74 -0.71 49.06 -51.04
N ALA A 75 -1.92 48.62 -51.45
CA ALA A 75 -2.80 47.83 -50.60
C ALA A 75 -2.19 46.49 -50.13
N PRO A 76 -1.50 45.69 -50.97
CA PRO A 76 -0.87 44.43 -50.51
C PRO A 76 0.25 44.67 -49.49
N THR A 77 1.07 45.71 -49.69
CA THR A 77 2.12 46.09 -48.75
C THR A 77 1.56 46.62 -47.43
N LEU A 78 0.49 47.43 -47.48
CA LEU A 78 -0.16 47.96 -46.29
C LEU A 78 -0.84 46.83 -45.50
N TRP A 79 -1.50 45.90 -46.20
CA TRP A 79 -2.06 44.67 -45.63
C TRP A 79 -0.99 43.83 -44.94
N TYR A 80 0.13 43.57 -45.61
CA TYR A 80 1.22 42.76 -45.04
C TYR A 80 1.86 43.42 -43.82
N GLN A 81 2.12 44.74 -43.86
CA GLN A 81 2.78 45.44 -42.76
C GLN A 81 1.88 45.65 -41.54
N LEU A 82 0.56 45.79 -41.74
CA LEU A 82 -0.38 46.05 -40.65
C LEU A 82 -1.04 44.76 -40.12
N LEU A 83 -1.53 43.90 -41.02
CA LEU A 83 -2.35 42.76 -40.61
C LEU A 83 -1.53 41.50 -40.30
N ALA A 84 -0.47 41.21 -41.07
CA ALA A 84 0.35 40.03 -40.80
C ALA A 84 0.91 39.94 -39.37
N PRO A 85 1.43 41.03 -38.75
CA PRO A 85 1.89 40.96 -37.36
C PRO A 85 0.74 40.76 -36.35
N LEU A 86 -0.44 41.34 -36.60
CA LEU A 86 -1.62 41.14 -35.73
C LEU A 86 -2.09 39.69 -35.79
N LEU A 87 -2.11 39.09 -36.99
CA LEU A 87 -2.45 37.67 -37.18
C LEU A 87 -1.40 36.77 -36.51
N ALA A 88 -0.11 37.09 -36.61
CA ALA A 88 0.95 36.34 -35.95
C ALA A 88 0.83 36.40 -34.42
N GLU A 89 0.52 37.57 -33.86
CA GLU A 89 0.33 37.74 -32.42
C GLU A 89 -0.91 36.99 -31.92
N HIS A 90 -2.02 37.05 -32.64
CA HIS A 90 -3.23 36.27 -32.33
C HIS A 90 -2.96 34.76 -32.43
N ALA A 91 -2.23 34.30 -33.44
CA ALA A 91 -1.85 32.89 -33.59
C ALA A 91 -0.98 32.42 -32.42
N GLN A 92 -0.02 33.24 -31.97
CA GLN A 92 0.80 32.93 -30.79
C GLN A 92 -0.03 32.85 -29.50
N ARG A 93 -0.93 33.81 -29.27
CA ARG A 93 -1.82 33.80 -28.09
C ARG A 93 -2.72 32.58 -28.07
N LEU A 94 -3.30 32.22 -29.22
CA LEU A 94 -4.12 31.01 -29.35
C LEU A 94 -3.30 29.75 -29.09
N ALA A 95 -2.09 29.65 -29.64
CA ALA A 95 -1.19 28.51 -29.38
C ALA A 95 -0.86 28.38 -27.89
N GLU A 96 -0.59 29.50 -27.20
CA GLU A 96 -0.32 29.50 -25.76
C GLU A 96 -1.57 29.10 -24.94
N GLN A 97 -2.76 29.57 -25.33
CA GLN A 97 -4.02 29.17 -24.70
C GLN A 97 -4.30 27.68 -24.86
N VAL A 98 -4.09 27.12 -26.05
CA VAL A 98 -4.25 25.69 -26.33
C VAL A 98 -3.25 24.87 -25.50
N ALA A 99 -1.99 25.30 -25.43
CA ALA A 99 -0.98 24.64 -24.60
C ALA A 99 -1.32 24.65 -23.10
N LYS A 100 -1.82 25.79 -22.59
CA LYS A 100 -2.28 25.92 -21.19
C LYS A 100 -3.52 25.05 -20.91
N ALA A 101 -4.46 25.01 -21.85
CA ALA A 101 -5.66 24.17 -21.74
C ALA A 101 -5.30 22.68 -21.72
N GLY A 102 -4.41 22.22 -22.60
CA GLY A 102 -3.94 20.83 -22.61
C GLY A 102 -3.27 20.43 -21.30
N LEU A 103 -2.37 21.28 -20.76
CA LEU A 103 -1.74 21.03 -19.46
C LEU A 103 -2.75 20.99 -18.29
N ALA A 104 -3.80 21.81 -18.34
CA ALA A 104 -4.86 21.80 -17.33
C ALA A 104 -5.70 20.51 -17.41
N GLU A 105 -6.01 20.05 -18.63
CA GLU A 105 -6.74 18.82 -18.85
C GLU A 105 -5.96 17.59 -18.38
N ASP A 106 -4.65 17.51 -18.67
CA ASP A 106 -3.78 16.44 -18.18
C ASP A 106 -3.73 16.40 -16.65
N ARG A 107 -3.67 17.56 -15.99
CA ARG A 107 -3.72 17.64 -14.52
C ARG A 107 -5.04 17.15 -13.95
N LEU A 108 -6.16 17.49 -14.58
CA LEU A 108 -7.49 17.05 -14.15
C LEU A 108 -7.60 15.52 -14.25
N ARG A 109 -7.14 14.94 -15.37
CA ARG A 109 -7.12 13.49 -15.58
C ARG A 109 -6.25 12.75 -14.56
N ALA A 110 -5.08 13.30 -14.23
CA ALA A 110 -4.22 12.76 -13.19
C ALA A 110 -4.91 12.78 -11.82
N HIS A 111 -5.51 13.91 -11.44
CA HIS A 111 -6.23 14.05 -10.17
C HIS A 111 -7.44 13.11 -10.07
N GLU A 112 -8.19 12.90 -11.16
CA GLU A 112 -9.31 11.96 -11.19
C GLU A 112 -8.83 10.51 -11.00
N THR A 113 -7.70 10.15 -11.63
CA THR A 113 -7.09 8.81 -11.48
C THR A 113 -6.66 8.59 -10.03
N ASP A 114 -6.00 9.57 -9.44
CA ASP A 114 -5.56 9.56 -8.03
C ASP A 114 -6.75 9.42 -7.06
N ALA A 115 -7.85 10.14 -7.31
CA ALA A 115 -9.06 10.07 -6.50
C ALA A 115 -9.73 8.68 -6.58
N ARG A 116 -9.80 8.09 -7.78
CA ARG A 116 -10.35 6.73 -7.98
C ARG A 116 -9.53 5.68 -7.23
N LEU A 117 -8.21 5.76 -7.30
CA LEU A 117 -7.33 4.86 -6.54
C LEU A 117 -7.55 5.00 -5.04
N GLN A 118 -7.57 6.23 -4.54
CA GLN A 118 -7.78 6.46 -3.11
C GLN A 118 -9.11 5.88 -2.64
N HIS A 119 -10.19 6.13 -3.38
CA HIS A 119 -11.51 5.57 -3.05
C HIS A 119 -11.51 4.04 -3.05
N ALA A 120 -10.89 3.41 -4.05
CA ALA A 120 -10.77 1.95 -4.10
C ALA A 120 -9.98 1.39 -2.91
N LEU A 121 -8.92 2.05 -2.47
CA LEU A 121 -8.13 1.61 -1.31
C LEU A 121 -8.87 1.80 0.02
N GLU A 122 -9.72 2.82 0.15
CA GLU A 122 -10.52 3.07 1.35
C GLU A 122 -11.51 1.92 1.64
N ILE A 123 -12.07 1.32 0.59
CA ILE A 123 -13.01 0.18 0.71
C ILE A 123 -12.32 -1.18 0.83
N ALA A 124 -10.99 -1.26 0.70
CA ALA A 124 -10.26 -2.52 0.69
C ALA A 124 -10.11 -3.08 2.11
N GLU A 125 -10.81 -4.16 2.47
CA GLU A 125 -10.86 -4.68 3.84
C GLU A 125 -9.62 -5.49 4.25
N ASP A 126 -8.94 -6.12 3.29
CA ASP A 126 -7.80 -7.00 3.53
C ASP A 126 -6.59 -6.65 2.64
N GLU A 127 -5.42 -7.21 2.99
CA GLU A 127 -4.16 -6.99 2.28
C GLU A 127 -4.20 -7.49 0.83
N SER A 128 -4.92 -8.59 0.56
CA SER A 128 -5.07 -9.12 -0.80
C SER A 128 -5.86 -8.17 -1.70
N ALA A 129 -6.90 -7.52 -1.18
CA ALA A 129 -7.67 -6.50 -1.89
C ALA A 129 -6.81 -5.28 -2.22
N VAL A 130 -5.99 -4.82 -1.27
CA VAL A 130 -5.03 -3.72 -1.51
C VAL A 130 -4.06 -4.07 -2.62
N LEU A 131 -3.50 -5.28 -2.61
CA LEU A 131 -2.56 -5.72 -3.64
C LEU A 131 -3.21 -5.82 -5.02
N ARG A 132 -4.45 -6.30 -5.12
CA ARG A 132 -5.20 -6.33 -6.40
C ARG A 132 -5.45 -4.92 -6.94
N ILE A 133 -5.83 -3.98 -6.08
CA ILE A 133 -6.05 -2.58 -6.48
C ILE A 133 -4.73 -1.93 -6.90
N ALA A 134 -3.64 -2.19 -6.16
CA ALA A 134 -2.32 -1.71 -6.50
C ALA A 134 -1.87 -2.24 -7.88
N GLU A 135 -2.07 -3.53 -8.16
CA GLU A 135 -1.80 -4.10 -9.49
C GLU A 135 -2.57 -3.36 -10.59
N GLN A 136 -3.85 -3.09 -10.39
CA GLN A 136 -4.68 -2.40 -11.38
C GLN A 136 -4.22 -0.94 -11.59
N ALA A 137 -3.83 -0.25 -10.52
CA ALA A 137 -3.27 1.10 -10.60
C ALA A 137 -1.90 1.13 -11.28
N LEU A 138 -1.09 0.08 -11.11
CA LEU A 138 0.17 -0.04 -11.85
C LEU A 138 -0.07 -0.24 -13.33
N LYS A 139 -1.07 -1.03 -13.73
CA LYS A 139 -1.45 -1.19 -15.15
C LYS A 139 -1.88 0.12 -15.79
N SER A 140 -2.52 1.02 -15.06
CA SER A 140 -2.93 2.32 -15.61
C SER A 140 -1.77 3.33 -15.68
N VAL A 141 -0.79 3.23 -14.79
CA VAL A 141 0.38 4.13 -14.76
C VAL A 141 1.53 3.65 -15.64
N SER A 142 1.71 2.34 -15.77
CA SER A 142 2.65 1.76 -16.72
C SER A 142 2.02 1.76 -18.10
N ASN A 143 2.51 2.60 -19.00
CA ASN A 143 2.29 2.43 -20.43
C ASN A 143 2.89 1.08 -20.90
N GLU A 144 3.12 0.91 -22.21
CA GLU A 144 3.72 -0.29 -22.84
C GLU A 144 5.03 -0.81 -22.20
N GLY A 145 5.73 -0.01 -21.38
CA GLY A 145 7.00 -0.40 -20.73
C GLY A 145 6.86 -1.30 -19.48
N GLY A 146 5.67 -1.44 -18.89
CA GLY A 146 5.46 -2.30 -17.72
C GLY A 146 5.98 -1.75 -16.38
N ALA A 147 5.53 -2.38 -15.29
CA ALA A 147 5.82 -1.98 -13.92
C ALA A 147 5.91 -3.17 -12.96
N GLN A 148 6.52 -2.94 -11.80
CA GLN A 148 6.70 -3.94 -10.77
C GLN A 148 6.47 -3.36 -9.37
N LEU A 149 5.78 -4.11 -8.52
CA LEU A 149 5.67 -3.85 -7.09
C LEU A 149 6.26 -5.01 -6.32
N LEU A 150 7.15 -4.68 -5.38
CA LEU A 150 7.78 -5.62 -4.46
C LEU A 150 7.43 -5.20 -3.03
N LEU A 151 6.97 -6.13 -2.22
CA LEU A 151 6.59 -5.89 -0.84
C LEU A 151 7.07 -7.03 0.06
N ALA A 152 7.47 -6.69 1.27
CA ALA A 152 7.81 -7.59 2.36
C ALA A 152 7.10 -7.14 3.65
N ASP A 153 7.15 -7.99 4.68
CA ASP A 153 6.63 -7.62 6.01
C ASP A 153 7.57 -6.71 6.79
N ASP A 154 8.87 -6.87 6.57
CA ASP A 154 9.94 -6.12 7.23
C ASP A 154 10.97 -5.64 6.19
N PRO A 155 11.62 -4.46 6.40
CA PRO A 155 12.66 -3.96 5.48
C PRO A 155 13.84 -4.91 5.25
N ASP A 156 14.16 -5.78 6.21
CA ASP A 156 15.22 -6.79 6.12
C ASP A 156 14.67 -8.19 5.84
N GLY A 157 13.34 -8.33 5.78
CA GLY A 157 12.65 -9.57 5.44
C GLY A 157 12.70 -9.90 3.95
N GLU A 158 12.45 -11.16 3.62
CA GLU A 158 12.30 -11.57 2.22
C GLU A 158 11.03 -10.95 1.61
N VAL A 159 11.14 -10.53 0.35
CA VAL A 159 10.01 -10.05 -0.45
C VAL A 159 8.98 -11.16 -0.56
N SER A 160 7.83 -10.96 0.08
CA SER A 160 6.69 -11.88 0.12
C SER A 160 5.78 -11.72 -1.10
N HIS A 161 5.68 -10.51 -1.65
CA HIS A 161 4.84 -10.23 -2.81
C HIS A 161 5.64 -9.60 -3.94
N ARG A 162 5.49 -10.19 -5.14
CA ARG A 162 6.10 -9.71 -6.39
C ARG A 162 5.04 -9.63 -7.47
N ILE A 163 4.61 -8.42 -7.77
CA ILE A 163 3.61 -8.13 -8.81
C ILE A 163 4.35 -7.52 -9.99
N THR A 164 4.19 -8.09 -11.18
CA THR A 164 4.74 -7.54 -12.42
C THR A 164 3.58 -7.34 -13.40
N VAL A 165 3.49 -6.15 -13.97
CA VAL A 165 2.44 -5.77 -14.93
C VAL A 165 3.08 -5.29 -16.23
N GLY A 166 2.39 -5.52 -17.34
CA GLY A 166 2.93 -5.26 -18.68
C GLY A 166 4.00 -6.26 -19.10
N ASP A 167 4.49 -6.11 -20.32
CA ASP A 167 5.41 -7.06 -20.93
C ASP A 167 6.87 -6.70 -20.57
N MET A 168 7.25 -7.01 -19.33
CA MET A 168 8.63 -6.83 -18.87
C MET A 168 9.46 -8.08 -19.16
N GLU A 169 10.48 -7.93 -20.00
CA GLU A 169 11.51 -8.96 -20.18
C GLU A 169 12.13 -9.36 -18.82
N PRO A 170 12.48 -10.63 -18.61
CA PRO A 170 13.09 -11.09 -17.37
C PRO A 170 14.32 -10.27 -16.94
N ALA A 171 15.13 -9.81 -17.89
CA ALA A 171 16.32 -8.98 -17.64
C ALA A 171 15.98 -7.57 -17.11
N ALA A 172 14.80 -7.03 -17.44
CA ALA A 172 14.35 -5.71 -17.00
C ALA A 172 13.65 -5.74 -15.63
N ARG A 173 13.33 -6.93 -15.10
CA ARG A 173 12.67 -7.12 -13.81
C ARG A 173 13.64 -6.89 -12.66
N CYS A 174 13.18 -6.21 -11.61
CA CYS A 174 13.96 -6.09 -10.38
C CYS A 174 13.92 -7.45 -9.64
N VAL A 175 15.07 -7.91 -9.16
CA VAL A 175 15.25 -9.22 -8.49
C VAL A 175 15.81 -9.09 -7.07
N ILE A 176 15.68 -7.91 -6.44
CA ILE A 176 16.02 -7.73 -5.03
C ILE A 176 15.30 -8.78 -4.16
N ARG A 177 15.99 -9.23 -3.11
CA ARG A 177 15.46 -10.21 -2.16
C ARG A 177 14.85 -9.54 -0.94
N ARG A 178 15.41 -8.40 -0.52
CA ARG A 178 14.94 -7.61 0.62
C ARG A 178 14.68 -6.17 0.20
N PRO A 179 13.70 -5.47 0.81
CA PRO A 179 13.47 -4.05 0.55
C PRO A 179 14.74 -3.20 0.69
N ASN A 180 15.55 -3.43 1.74
CA ASN A 180 16.80 -2.69 1.98
C ASN A 180 17.91 -2.96 0.95
N ASP A 181 17.78 -3.94 0.06
CA ASP A 181 18.70 -4.08 -1.08
C ASP A 181 18.46 -2.97 -2.11
N CYS A 182 17.25 -2.39 -2.14
CA CYS A 182 16.87 -1.34 -3.07
C CYS A 182 17.42 0.03 -2.67
N PRO A 183 18.15 0.75 -3.56
CA PRO A 183 18.62 2.11 -3.28
C PRO A 183 17.50 3.12 -2.97
N SER A 184 16.32 2.96 -3.58
CA SER A 184 15.17 3.85 -3.37
C SER A 184 14.61 3.70 -1.95
N VAL A 185 14.54 2.46 -1.44
CA VAL A 185 14.13 2.13 -0.07
C VAL A 185 15.15 2.63 0.94
N ARG A 186 16.44 2.30 0.77
CA ARG A 186 17.49 2.75 1.71
C ARG A 186 17.57 4.27 1.83
N ARG A 187 17.35 4.98 0.73
CA ARG A 187 17.38 6.45 0.71
C ARG A 187 16.04 7.09 1.08
N GLY A 188 14.98 6.29 1.18
CA GLY A 188 13.62 6.75 1.46
C GLY A 188 13.07 7.76 0.46
N GLN A 189 13.53 7.71 -0.79
CA GLN A 189 13.12 8.65 -1.82
C GLN A 189 12.98 7.98 -3.18
N GLY A 190 12.13 8.58 -4.01
CA GLY A 190 12.00 8.21 -5.42
C GLY A 190 13.32 8.42 -6.17
N LEU A 191 13.64 7.52 -7.08
CA LEU A 191 14.81 7.56 -7.93
C LEU A 191 14.37 7.49 -9.40
N VAL A 192 15.00 8.31 -10.23
CA VAL A 192 14.84 8.31 -11.67
C VAL A 192 16.14 7.87 -12.31
N TYR A 193 16.03 6.94 -13.25
CA TYR A 193 17.10 6.50 -14.13
C TYR A 193 16.73 6.97 -15.53
N GLU A 194 17.43 7.99 -16.02
CA GLU A 194 17.08 8.72 -17.26
C GLU A 194 17.31 7.89 -18.52
N ASP A 195 18.19 6.89 -18.46
CA ASP A 195 18.55 6.00 -19.57
C ASP A 195 19.00 4.61 -19.07
N GLY A 196 19.27 3.70 -20.02
CA GLY A 196 19.68 2.32 -19.72
C GLY A 196 21.03 2.24 -19.03
N MET A 197 21.92 3.22 -19.25
CA MET A 197 23.24 3.27 -18.62
C MET A 197 23.11 3.60 -17.14
N ALA A 198 22.34 4.63 -16.77
CA ALA A 198 22.02 4.96 -15.39
C ALA A 198 21.30 3.81 -14.71
N LEU A 199 20.36 3.17 -15.43
CA LEU A 199 19.58 2.06 -14.93
C LEU A 199 20.43 0.82 -14.61
N SER A 200 21.48 0.55 -15.38
CA SER A 200 22.43 -0.55 -15.15
C SER A 200 23.18 -0.47 -13.82
N ALA A 201 23.23 0.69 -13.18
CA ALA A 201 23.82 0.86 -11.84
C ALA A 201 22.94 0.31 -10.71
N CYS A 202 21.68 -0.07 -11.00
CA CYS A 202 20.77 -0.62 -10.01
C CYS A 202 21.20 -2.05 -9.61
N PRO A 203 21.47 -2.33 -8.32
CA PRO A 203 21.89 -3.66 -7.87
C PRO A 203 20.77 -4.70 -7.98
N GLY A 204 19.52 -4.25 -8.13
CA GLY A 204 18.37 -5.12 -8.32
C GLY A 204 18.19 -5.60 -9.75
N LEU A 205 19.06 -5.21 -10.69
CA LEU A 205 18.98 -5.60 -12.10
C LEU A 205 20.08 -6.60 -12.43
N GLY A 206 19.71 -7.69 -13.08
CA GLY A 206 20.60 -8.83 -13.33
C GLY A 206 21.05 -9.00 -14.78
N GLY A 207 20.65 -8.11 -15.70
CA GLY A 207 20.88 -8.28 -17.14
C GLY A 207 21.24 -6.98 -17.87
N GLN A 208 21.55 -7.11 -19.16
CA GLN A 208 21.82 -5.99 -20.05
C GLN A 208 20.49 -5.29 -20.40
N ILE A 209 20.45 -3.97 -20.24
CA ILE A 209 19.25 -3.17 -20.48
C ILE A 209 19.47 -2.31 -21.71
N ASP A 210 18.44 -2.21 -22.55
CA ASP A 210 18.45 -1.32 -23.70
C ASP A 210 18.72 0.13 -23.27
N THR A 211 19.65 0.79 -23.97
CA THR A 211 19.96 2.21 -23.81
C THR A 211 18.75 3.13 -23.98
N GLY A 212 17.72 2.72 -24.74
CA GLY A 212 16.47 3.46 -24.91
C GLY A 212 15.49 3.36 -23.73
N CYS A 213 15.80 2.57 -22.70
CA CYS A 213 14.94 2.35 -21.55
C CYS A 213 15.28 3.29 -20.39
N ALA A 214 14.26 3.92 -19.78
CA ALA A 214 14.37 4.66 -18.54
C ALA A 214 13.55 3.97 -17.44
N ALA A 215 13.72 4.36 -16.18
CA ALA A 215 12.84 3.89 -15.11
C ALA A 215 12.66 4.88 -13.97
N ALA A 216 11.50 4.83 -13.33
CA ALA A 216 11.24 5.49 -12.06
C ALA A 216 10.98 4.43 -10.99
N CYS A 217 11.62 4.58 -9.82
CA CYS A 217 11.45 3.73 -8.65
C CYS A 217 11.04 4.57 -7.46
N THR A 218 10.16 4.07 -6.60
CA THR A 218 9.74 4.75 -5.36
C THR A 218 9.56 3.74 -4.23
N PRO A 219 9.90 4.08 -2.97
CA PRO A 219 9.71 3.17 -1.86
C PRO A 219 8.25 3.14 -1.39
N ILE A 220 7.79 1.98 -0.95
CA ILE A 220 6.55 1.82 -0.18
C ILE A 220 6.93 1.83 1.30
N PHE A 221 6.25 2.69 2.05
CA PHE A 221 6.40 2.75 3.51
C PHE A 221 5.12 2.24 4.20
N THR A 222 5.27 1.30 5.12
CA THR A 222 4.19 0.87 6.01
C THR A 222 4.61 1.19 7.45
N GLY A 223 3.87 2.06 8.14
CA GLY A 223 4.19 2.45 9.51
C GLY A 223 5.58 3.10 9.67
N GLY A 224 6.02 3.87 8.67
CA GLY A 224 7.35 4.52 8.66
C GLY A 224 8.52 3.61 8.31
N ARG A 225 8.29 2.32 8.04
CA ARG A 225 9.33 1.36 7.61
C ARG A 225 9.24 1.14 6.11
N GLY A 226 10.38 1.18 5.41
CA GLY A 226 10.48 0.96 3.97
C GLY A 226 10.35 -0.52 3.64
N THR A 227 9.12 -1.00 3.48
CA THR A 227 8.80 -2.43 3.35
C THR A 227 8.68 -2.90 1.90
N GLY A 228 8.78 -2.00 0.94
CA GLY A 228 8.66 -2.36 -0.46
C GLY A 228 9.08 -1.24 -1.41
N MET A 229 8.87 -1.48 -2.70
CA MET A 229 9.08 -0.48 -3.74
C MET A 229 8.15 -0.71 -4.92
N ILE A 230 7.87 0.37 -5.64
CA ILE A 230 7.22 0.35 -6.94
C ILE A 230 8.21 0.84 -7.98
N ARG A 231 8.21 0.21 -9.15
CA ARG A 231 8.99 0.61 -10.32
C ARG A 231 8.10 0.62 -11.56
N ALA A 232 8.33 1.57 -12.45
CA ALA A 232 7.80 1.51 -13.82
C ALA A 232 8.90 1.87 -14.83
N LEU A 233 8.85 1.24 -16.00
CA LEU A 233 9.74 1.59 -17.10
C LEU A 233 9.16 2.77 -17.90
N GLY A 234 10.06 3.55 -18.48
CA GLY A 234 9.76 4.66 -19.38
C GLY A 234 10.72 4.67 -20.57
N LYS A 235 10.63 5.72 -21.38
CA LYS A 235 11.53 5.96 -22.51
C LYS A 235 12.66 6.89 -22.09
N ALA A 236 13.86 6.64 -22.61
CA ALA A 236 15.00 7.52 -22.41
C ALA A 236 14.70 8.94 -22.89
N ASP A 237 15.22 9.93 -22.17
CA ASP A 237 15.05 11.37 -22.45
C ASP A 237 13.59 11.89 -22.51
N ASP A 238 12.61 11.12 -22.03
CA ASP A 238 11.20 11.53 -22.01
C ASP A 238 10.89 12.43 -20.79
N PRO A 239 10.47 13.70 -20.97
CA PRO A 239 10.06 14.57 -19.87
C PRO A 239 8.89 14.01 -19.04
N ALA A 240 8.12 13.05 -19.56
CA ALA A 240 7.07 12.36 -18.83
C ALA A 240 7.59 11.50 -17.67
N LEU A 241 8.89 11.19 -17.61
CA LEU A 241 9.48 10.34 -16.59
C LEU A 241 9.33 10.90 -15.16
N TYR A 242 9.40 12.22 -15.00
CA TYR A 242 9.13 12.86 -13.69
C TYR A 242 7.65 12.83 -13.31
N ARG A 243 6.74 12.90 -14.29
CA ARG A 243 5.30 12.72 -14.03
C ARG A 243 5.02 11.28 -13.62
N LEU A 244 5.65 10.31 -14.28
CA LEU A 244 5.59 8.91 -13.89
C LEU A 244 6.05 8.73 -12.45
N LEU A 245 7.20 9.30 -12.06
CA LEU A 245 7.66 9.28 -10.67
C LEU A 245 6.63 9.85 -9.69
N GLN A 246 5.99 10.97 -10.03
CA GLN A 246 4.95 11.58 -9.19
C GLN A 246 3.74 10.65 -8.99
N SER A 247 3.25 10.04 -10.08
CA SER A 247 2.16 9.05 -10.01
C SER A 247 2.55 7.82 -9.18
N LEU A 248 3.77 7.30 -9.36
CA LEU A 248 4.25 6.19 -8.55
C LEU A 248 4.36 6.57 -7.07
N ASN A 249 4.86 7.76 -6.74
CA ASN A 249 4.95 8.24 -5.35
C ASN A 249 3.57 8.30 -4.70
N PHE A 250 2.56 8.81 -5.42
CA PHE A 250 1.18 8.84 -4.94
C PHE A 250 0.67 7.42 -4.68
N ASN A 251 0.83 6.51 -5.64
CA ASN A 251 0.44 5.10 -5.52
C ASN A 251 1.10 4.43 -4.31
N ALA A 252 2.42 4.55 -4.18
CA ALA A 252 3.20 3.94 -3.11
C ALA A 252 2.79 4.47 -1.74
N HIS A 253 2.52 5.78 -1.63
CA HIS A 253 2.05 6.39 -0.39
C HIS A 253 0.66 5.88 0.01
N LYS A 254 -0.30 5.82 -0.93
CA LYS A 254 -1.67 5.36 -0.64
C LYS A 254 -1.72 3.88 -0.30
N VAL A 255 -1.02 3.04 -1.08
CA VAL A 255 -0.89 1.60 -0.81
C VAL A 255 -0.25 1.37 0.55
N GLY A 256 0.89 2.02 0.83
CA GLY A 256 1.59 1.88 2.11
C GLY A 256 0.75 2.32 3.31
N THR A 257 -0.01 3.41 3.18
CA THR A 257 -0.92 3.90 4.23
C THR A 257 -2.04 2.91 4.51
N ARG A 258 -2.70 2.35 3.47
CA ARG A 258 -3.78 1.39 3.67
C ARG A 258 -3.27 0.08 4.29
N LEU A 259 -2.14 -0.43 3.80
CA LEU A 259 -1.48 -1.62 4.38
C LEU A 259 -1.13 -1.40 5.86
N ALA A 260 -0.57 -0.24 6.20
CA ALA A 260 -0.28 0.09 7.59
C ALA A 260 -1.54 0.09 8.47
N GLY A 261 -2.66 0.63 7.96
CA GLY A 261 -3.95 0.59 8.66
C GLY A 261 -4.44 -0.82 8.91
N ILE A 262 -4.50 -1.67 7.87
CA ILE A 262 -4.96 -3.06 7.96
C ILE A 262 -4.08 -3.87 8.94
N ARG A 263 -2.76 -3.77 8.78
CA ARG A 263 -1.80 -4.47 9.66
C ARG A 263 -1.85 -3.98 11.10
N SER A 264 -2.11 -2.68 11.32
CA SER A 264 -2.26 -2.13 12.67
C SER A 264 -3.53 -2.64 13.37
N VAL A 265 -4.65 -2.73 12.65
CA VAL A 265 -5.90 -3.30 13.21
C VAL A 265 -5.69 -4.77 13.56
N ALA A 266 -5.13 -5.56 12.63
CA ALA A 266 -4.83 -6.97 12.88
C ALA A 266 -3.87 -7.17 14.07
N ALA A 267 -2.84 -6.32 14.20
CA ALA A 267 -1.92 -6.36 15.33
C ALA A 267 -2.59 -5.97 16.66
N SER A 268 -3.53 -5.02 16.62
CA SER A 268 -4.33 -4.64 17.80
C SER A 268 -5.26 -5.77 18.23
N GLU A 269 -5.90 -6.45 17.28
CA GLU A 269 -6.74 -7.63 17.55
C GLU A 269 -5.92 -8.81 18.10
N ALA A 270 -4.72 -9.04 17.55
CA ALA A 270 -3.79 -10.04 18.06
C ALA A 270 -3.34 -9.74 19.51
N LYS A 271 -3.05 -8.48 19.84
CA LYS A 271 -2.74 -8.07 21.23
C LYS A 271 -3.95 -8.15 22.15
N ALA A 272 -5.14 -7.92 21.61
CA ALA A 272 -6.41 -8.07 22.31
C ALA A 272 -6.88 -9.53 22.45
N THR A 273 -6.07 -10.53 22.04
CA THR A 273 -6.38 -11.96 22.16
C THR A 273 -5.38 -12.75 23.03
N THR A 274 -4.43 -12.08 23.69
CA THR A 274 -3.40 -12.69 24.55
C THR A 274 -3.42 -12.11 25.97
N ASP A 275 -3.28 -12.94 27.00
CA ASP A 275 -3.15 -12.52 28.40
C ASP A 275 -1.72 -11.98 28.66
N PRO A 276 -1.55 -10.72 29.08
CA PRO A 276 -0.24 -10.09 29.24
C PRO A 276 0.56 -10.64 30.44
N LEU A 277 -0.09 -11.29 31.41
CA LEU A 277 0.56 -11.79 32.62
C LEU A 277 1.14 -13.21 32.44
N THR A 278 0.43 -14.07 31.74
CA THR A 278 0.80 -15.48 31.58
C THR A 278 1.25 -15.82 30.16
N GLY A 279 0.79 -15.09 29.14
CA GLY A 279 1.10 -15.32 27.73
C GLY A 279 0.15 -16.21 26.90
N PRO A 280 -0.75 -17.08 27.45
CA PRO A 280 -1.78 -17.78 26.69
C PRO A 280 -2.81 -16.84 26.07
N HIS A 281 -3.73 -17.42 25.32
CA HIS A 281 -4.86 -16.71 24.74
C HIS A 281 -5.81 -16.20 25.82
N ASN A 282 -6.60 -15.18 25.52
CA ASN A 282 -7.67 -14.71 26.40
C ASN A 282 -9.03 -15.28 25.97
N ARG A 283 -10.07 -15.03 26.78
CA ARG A 283 -11.42 -15.53 26.56
C ARG A 283 -11.94 -15.30 25.14
N ARG A 284 -11.63 -14.17 24.51
CA ARG A 284 -12.08 -13.86 23.14
C ARG A 284 -11.51 -14.82 22.10
N ALA A 285 -10.26 -15.26 22.25
CA ALA A 285 -9.65 -16.23 21.35
C ALA A 285 -10.22 -17.65 21.54
N LEU A 286 -10.58 -18.01 22.79
CA LEU A 286 -11.32 -19.23 23.06
C LEU A 286 -12.69 -19.21 22.37
N ASP A 287 -13.50 -18.16 22.59
CA ASP A 287 -14.85 -18.04 22.04
C ASP A 287 -14.84 -18.15 20.50
N THR A 288 -13.89 -17.47 19.86
CA THR A 288 -13.71 -17.51 18.40
C THR A 288 -13.35 -18.93 17.92
N ARG A 289 -12.41 -19.59 18.57
CA ARG A 289 -11.95 -20.92 18.15
C ARG A 289 -13.03 -21.99 18.39
N LEU A 290 -13.75 -21.89 19.50
CA LEU A 290 -14.83 -22.79 19.86
C LEU A 290 -15.99 -22.69 18.87
N ALA A 291 -16.38 -21.47 18.47
CA ALA A 291 -17.40 -21.26 17.45
C ALA A 291 -17.04 -21.93 16.11
N ILE A 292 -15.79 -21.79 15.66
CA ILE A 292 -15.31 -22.42 14.41
C ILE A 292 -15.38 -23.95 14.50
N LEU A 293 -14.95 -24.55 15.61
CA LEU A 293 -14.96 -26.01 15.76
C LEU A 293 -16.38 -26.58 15.83
N LEU A 294 -17.31 -25.87 16.48
CA LEU A 294 -18.72 -26.24 16.54
C LEU A 294 -19.37 -26.15 15.16
N GLU A 295 -19.14 -25.07 14.40
CA GLU A 295 -19.65 -24.91 13.04
C GLU A 295 -19.11 -25.99 12.08
N GLN A 296 -17.87 -26.44 12.30
CA GLN A 296 -17.23 -27.51 11.52
C GLN A 296 -17.60 -28.92 11.99
N GLU A 297 -18.40 -29.06 13.06
CA GLU A 297 -18.64 -30.35 13.75
C GLU A 297 -17.33 -31.13 14.02
N ALA A 298 -16.23 -30.41 14.26
CA ALA A 298 -14.94 -31.01 14.48
C ALA A 298 -14.88 -31.63 15.88
N PRO A 299 -14.30 -32.83 16.06
CA PRO A 299 -14.14 -33.41 17.38
C PRO A 299 -13.17 -32.58 18.23
N PHE A 300 -13.54 -32.28 19.48
CA PHE A 300 -12.68 -31.62 20.45
C PHE A 300 -13.10 -31.93 21.89
N ALA A 301 -12.17 -31.71 22.82
CA ALA A 301 -12.42 -31.69 24.24
C ALA A 301 -12.18 -30.30 24.82
N LEU A 302 -12.98 -29.91 25.79
CA LEU A 302 -12.91 -28.65 26.51
C LEU A 302 -12.65 -28.93 28.00
N VAL A 303 -11.64 -28.28 28.54
CA VAL A 303 -11.21 -28.43 29.93
C VAL A 303 -11.30 -27.09 30.62
N ILE A 304 -11.87 -27.05 31.83
CA ILE A 304 -11.73 -25.93 32.76
C ILE A 304 -10.91 -26.43 33.95
N ALA A 305 -9.76 -25.80 34.20
CA ALA A 305 -8.83 -26.13 35.26
C ALA A 305 -8.58 -24.93 36.17
N ASP A 306 -8.39 -25.17 37.46
CA ASP A 306 -8.23 -24.14 38.49
C ASP A 306 -7.12 -24.53 39.46
N ILE A 307 -6.35 -23.53 39.91
CA ILE A 307 -5.32 -23.74 40.93
C ILE A 307 -5.98 -23.88 42.30
N ASP A 308 -5.84 -25.06 42.90
CA ASP A 308 -6.38 -25.32 44.22
C ASP A 308 -5.76 -24.40 45.27
N HIS A 309 -6.63 -23.76 46.06
CA HIS A 309 -6.23 -22.87 47.16
C HIS A 309 -5.37 -21.68 46.73
N PHE A 310 -5.51 -21.17 45.49
CA PHE A 310 -4.71 -20.04 45.00
C PHE A 310 -4.75 -18.79 45.89
N LYS A 311 -5.91 -18.47 46.46
CA LYS A 311 -6.04 -17.40 47.45
C LYS A 311 -5.09 -17.59 48.65
N GLN A 312 -4.92 -18.81 49.17
CA GLN A 312 -3.99 -19.08 50.26
C GLN A 312 -2.52 -18.88 49.85
N ILE A 313 -2.19 -19.17 48.59
CA ILE A 313 -0.86 -18.88 48.04
C ILE A 313 -0.60 -17.36 48.07
N ASN A 314 -1.57 -16.57 47.60
CA ASN A 314 -1.48 -15.10 47.64
C ASN A 314 -1.41 -14.56 49.08
N ASP A 315 -2.26 -15.07 49.97
CA ASP A 315 -2.36 -14.57 51.34
C ASP A 315 -1.09 -14.90 52.15
N ASN A 316 -0.47 -16.07 51.93
CA ASN A 316 0.71 -16.52 52.67
C ASN A 316 2.04 -16.04 52.09
N HIS A 317 2.10 -15.80 50.77
CA HIS A 317 3.36 -15.55 50.06
C HIS A 317 3.37 -14.27 49.22
N GLY A 318 2.25 -13.54 49.16
CA GLY A 318 2.10 -12.32 48.39
C GLY A 318 1.75 -12.56 46.92
N HIS A 319 1.15 -11.53 46.30
CA HIS A 319 0.67 -11.59 44.91
C HIS A 319 1.77 -11.91 43.89
N GLU A 320 3.02 -11.48 44.11
CA GLU A 320 4.13 -11.81 43.21
C GLU A 320 4.40 -13.31 43.13
N VAL A 321 4.17 -14.06 44.21
CA VAL A 321 4.32 -15.52 44.24
C VAL A 321 3.14 -16.18 43.54
N GLY A 322 1.92 -15.67 43.73
CA GLY A 322 0.75 -16.11 42.96
C GLY A 322 0.92 -15.92 41.46
N ASP A 323 1.43 -14.77 41.02
CA ASP A 323 1.73 -14.50 39.61
C ASP A 323 2.76 -15.49 39.04
N ARG A 324 3.76 -15.87 39.84
CA ARG A 324 4.71 -16.93 39.42
C ARG A 324 4.06 -18.30 39.36
N ALA A 325 3.16 -18.64 40.29
CA ALA A 325 2.42 -19.89 40.25
C ALA A 325 1.56 -20.00 38.98
N LEU A 326 0.87 -18.92 38.60
CA LEU A 326 0.12 -18.82 37.35
C LEU A 326 1.01 -19.02 36.12
N LYS A 327 2.19 -18.39 36.08
CA LYS A 327 3.16 -18.56 34.99
C LYS A 327 3.69 -19.99 34.88
N VAL A 328 3.93 -20.65 36.01
CA VAL A 328 4.38 -22.06 36.05
C VAL A 328 3.31 -22.97 35.44
N LEU A 329 2.06 -22.83 35.86
CA LEU A 329 0.95 -23.63 35.31
C LEU A 329 0.75 -23.33 33.82
N ALA A 330 0.69 -22.06 33.42
CA ALA A 330 0.49 -21.66 32.03
C ALA A 330 1.57 -22.25 31.10
N ASN A 331 2.84 -22.20 31.52
CA ASN A 331 3.94 -22.79 30.76
C ASN A 331 3.83 -24.31 30.65
N MET A 332 3.43 -24.98 31.73
CA MET A 332 3.27 -26.43 31.71
C MET A 332 2.13 -26.85 30.78
N LEU A 333 0.98 -26.18 30.86
CA LEU A 333 -0.16 -26.43 29.98
C LEU A 333 0.26 -26.23 28.51
N ARG A 334 0.95 -25.13 28.19
CA ARG A 334 1.46 -24.89 26.83
C ARG A 334 2.42 -25.96 26.31
N GLN A 335 3.28 -26.50 27.17
CA GLN A 335 4.22 -27.56 26.79
C GLN A 335 3.54 -28.92 26.64
N SER A 336 2.38 -29.11 27.29
CA SER A 336 1.60 -30.35 27.24
C SER A 336 0.70 -30.48 26.02
N VAL A 337 0.38 -29.37 25.33
CA VAL A 337 -0.57 -29.34 24.21
C VAL A 337 0.11 -29.15 22.84
N ARG A 338 -0.60 -29.48 21.76
CA ARG A 338 -0.13 -29.35 20.38
C ARG A 338 -0.33 -27.92 19.87
N ARG A 339 0.30 -27.59 18.73
CA ARG A 339 0.20 -26.27 18.08
C ARG A 339 -1.23 -25.86 17.71
N HIS A 340 -2.12 -26.82 17.48
CA HIS A 340 -3.52 -26.57 17.08
C HIS A 340 -4.49 -26.51 18.25
N ASP A 341 -4.02 -26.83 19.46
CA ASP A 341 -4.76 -26.71 20.71
C ASP A 341 -4.64 -25.29 21.25
N LEU A 342 -5.58 -24.90 22.11
CA LEU A 342 -5.62 -23.56 22.67
C LEU A 342 -5.62 -23.65 24.19
N VAL A 343 -4.66 -22.96 24.82
CA VAL A 343 -4.66 -22.70 26.27
C VAL A 343 -5.05 -21.25 26.46
N CYS A 344 -6.01 -21.01 27.35
CA CYS A 344 -6.56 -19.70 27.66
C CYS A 344 -6.59 -19.49 29.17
N ARG A 345 -6.25 -18.29 29.64
CA ARG A 345 -6.59 -17.88 31.01
C ARG A 345 -7.97 -17.25 31.00
N PHE A 346 -8.93 -17.91 31.63
CA PHE A 346 -10.36 -17.53 31.58
C PHE A 346 -10.75 -16.61 32.74
N GLY A 347 -10.12 -16.79 33.90
CA GLY A 347 -10.35 -16.00 35.11
C GLY A 347 -9.06 -15.65 35.85
N GLY A 348 -9.20 -15.30 37.14
CA GLY A 348 -8.05 -14.96 37.99
C GLY A 348 -7.08 -16.13 38.18
N GLU A 349 -7.62 -17.32 38.42
CA GLU A 349 -6.85 -18.56 38.68
C GLU A 349 -7.29 -19.73 37.78
N GLU A 350 -8.17 -19.45 36.83
CA GLU A 350 -8.84 -20.43 35.98
C GLU A 350 -8.25 -20.44 34.57
N PHE A 351 -7.97 -21.63 34.06
CA PHE A 351 -7.49 -21.90 32.72
C PHE A 351 -8.50 -22.75 31.96
N VAL A 352 -8.77 -22.36 30.72
CA VAL A 352 -9.56 -23.16 29.78
C VAL A 352 -8.63 -23.71 28.71
N ILE A 353 -8.75 -25.01 28.42
CA ILE A 353 -7.94 -25.69 27.42
C ILE A 353 -8.89 -26.32 26.39
N LEU A 354 -8.66 -26.02 25.13
CA LEU A 354 -9.40 -26.56 24.00
C LEU A 354 -8.47 -27.48 23.20
N LEU A 355 -8.76 -28.78 23.24
CA LEU A 355 -7.93 -29.85 22.68
C LEU A 355 -8.58 -30.42 21.42
N VAL A 356 -7.99 -30.14 20.26
CA VAL A 356 -8.60 -30.47 18.97
C VAL A 356 -8.35 -31.95 18.64
N GLY A 357 -9.41 -32.65 18.29
CA GLY A 357 -9.38 -34.07 17.95
C GLY A 357 -9.26 -35.04 19.12
N LEU A 358 -9.45 -34.56 20.36
CA LEU A 358 -9.53 -35.40 21.55
C LEU A 358 -10.97 -35.52 22.05
N ASP A 359 -11.29 -36.65 22.69
CA ASP A 359 -12.48 -36.83 23.50
C ASP A 359 -12.20 -36.53 24.98
N ALA A 360 -13.23 -36.62 25.82
CA ALA A 360 -13.11 -36.30 27.25
C ALA A 360 -12.12 -37.23 27.98
N ALA A 361 -12.05 -38.51 27.59
CA ALA A 361 -11.15 -39.49 28.20
C ALA A 361 -9.68 -39.18 27.88
N ALA A 362 -9.34 -38.96 26.61
CA ALA A 362 -7.98 -38.63 26.20
C ALA A 362 -7.52 -37.27 26.75
N ALA A 363 -8.44 -36.31 26.86
CA ALA A 363 -8.18 -35.03 27.52
C ALA A 363 -7.90 -35.21 29.03
N ALA A 364 -8.67 -36.05 29.72
CA ALA A 364 -8.43 -36.34 31.13
C ALA A 364 -7.07 -37.00 31.37
N GLU A 365 -6.65 -37.95 30.52
CA GLU A 365 -5.31 -38.53 30.61
C GLU A 365 -4.20 -37.48 30.44
N LEU A 366 -4.40 -36.51 29.54
CA LEU A 366 -3.46 -35.39 29.38
C LEU A 366 -3.37 -34.56 30.65
N LEU A 367 -4.51 -34.25 31.28
CA LEU A 367 -4.55 -33.47 32.51
C LEU A 367 -3.96 -34.23 33.71
N GLU A 368 -4.14 -35.55 33.79
CA GLU A 368 -3.48 -36.35 34.82
C GLU A 368 -1.96 -36.34 34.67
N ARG A 369 -1.43 -36.35 33.44
CA ARG A 369 0.03 -36.17 33.20
C ARG A 369 0.51 -34.80 33.64
N VAL A 370 -0.23 -33.74 33.33
CA VAL A 370 0.04 -32.36 33.79
C VAL A 370 0.07 -32.32 35.32
N ARG A 371 -0.93 -32.89 35.98
CA ARG A 371 -1.04 -32.93 37.44
C ARG A 371 0.12 -33.69 38.10
N ALA A 372 0.53 -34.82 37.53
CA ALA A 372 1.65 -35.63 38.03
C ALA A 372 3.02 -34.90 37.93
N GLU A 373 3.21 -34.06 36.91
CA GLU A 373 4.45 -33.28 36.73
C GLU A 373 4.45 -31.94 37.48
N LEU A 374 3.30 -31.49 37.99
CA LEU A 374 3.14 -30.21 38.68
C LEU A 374 4.07 -30.02 39.90
N PRO A 375 4.28 -31.01 40.78
CA PRO A 375 5.23 -30.87 41.89
C PRO A 375 6.67 -30.59 41.44
N ARG A 376 7.09 -31.18 40.32
CA ARG A 376 8.43 -30.93 39.75
C ARG A 376 8.52 -29.57 39.08
N ALA A 377 7.45 -29.12 38.43
CA ALA A 377 7.38 -27.82 37.79
C ALA A 377 7.41 -26.67 38.82
N THR A 378 6.65 -26.82 39.92
CA THR A 378 6.60 -25.83 41.02
C THR A 378 7.94 -25.70 41.73
N ALA A 379 8.60 -26.82 42.03
CA ALA A 379 9.94 -26.84 42.60
C ALA A 379 10.97 -26.11 41.71
N ARG A 380 10.96 -26.38 40.40
CA ARG A 380 11.84 -25.69 39.43
C ARG A 380 11.51 -24.21 39.28
N GLY A 381 10.24 -23.84 39.40
CA GLY A 381 9.76 -22.46 39.34
C GLY A 381 10.00 -21.64 40.60
N GLY A 382 10.51 -22.26 41.68
CA GLY A 382 10.74 -21.58 42.96
C GLY A 382 9.45 -21.03 43.60
N VAL A 383 8.34 -21.75 43.44
CA VAL A 383 7.04 -21.42 44.03
C VAL A 383 6.58 -22.54 44.97
N PRO A 384 5.72 -22.24 45.97
CA PRO A 384 5.10 -23.27 46.80
C PRO A 384 4.41 -24.33 45.93
N GLY A 385 4.45 -25.59 46.38
CA GLY A 385 3.73 -26.67 45.71
C GLY A 385 2.23 -26.42 45.75
N PHE A 386 1.56 -26.61 44.62
CA PHE A 386 0.11 -26.52 44.51
C PHE A 386 -0.43 -27.63 43.61
N THR A 387 -1.73 -27.90 43.73
CA THR A 387 -2.47 -28.87 42.92
C THR A 387 -3.45 -28.15 42.00
N ILE A 388 -4.00 -28.88 41.03
CA ILE A 388 -5.07 -28.38 40.17
C ILE A 388 -6.27 -29.31 40.21
N SER A 389 -7.45 -28.71 40.16
CA SER A 389 -8.70 -29.43 39.90
C SER A 389 -9.17 -29.10 38.48
N ALA A 390 -9.77 -30.07 37.78
CA ALA A 390 -10.25 -29.84 36.41
C ALA A 390 -11.58 -30.55 36.13
N GLY A 391 -12.43 -29.89 35.33
CA GLY A 391 -13.60 -30.47 34.70
C GLY A 391 -13.39 -30.60 33.19
N VAL A 392 -13.73 -31.75 32.62
CA VAL A 392 -13.52 -32.06 31.20
C VAL A 392 -14.82 -32.50 30.55
N VAL A 393 -15.12 -31.92 29.39
CA VAL A 393 -16.22 -32.32 28.51
C VAL A 393 -15.70 -32.52 27.09
N ASP A 394 -16.45 -33.23 26.25
CA ASP A 394 -16.24 -33.28 24.82
C ASP A 394 -17.36 -32.62 24.02
N GLN A 395 -17.15 -32.46 22.72
CA GLN A 395 -18.07 -31.79 21.80
C GLN A 395 -19.51 -32.34 21.84
N ARG A 396 -19.73 -33.57 22.29
CA ARG A 396 -21.05 -34.23 22.33
C ARG A 396 -21.84 -33.90 23.61
N ASP A 397 -21.19 -33.36 24.63
CA ASP A 397 -21.78 -33.12 25.95
C ASP A 397 -22.70 -31.90 25.99
N GLY A 398 -22.68 -31.04 24.97
CA GLY A 398 -23.47 -29.81 24.96
C GLY A 398 -23.81 -29.31 23.54
N PRO A 399 -24.94 -28.60 23.39
CA PRO A 399 -25.40 -28.11 22.09
C PRO A 399 -24.61 -26.91 21.54
N ASP A 400 -23.91 -26.17 22.41
CA ASP A 400 -23.15 -24.98 22.05
C ASP A 400 -22.00 -24.74 23.05
N GLY A 401 -21.15 -23.76 22.75
CA GLY A 401 -19.96 -23.46 23.55
C GLY A 401 -20.27 -22.98 24.98
N GLU A 402 -21.39 -22.28 25.19
CA GLU A 402 -21.79 -21.79 26.52
C GLU A 402 -22.28 -22.95 27.39
N ALA A 403 -23.04 -23.87 26.81
CA ALA A 403 -23.47 -25.10 27.48
C ALA A 403 -22.27 -25.98 27.85
N LEU A 404 -21.31 -26.17 26.94
CA LEU A 404 -20.09 -26.93 27.21
C LEU A 404 -19.26 -26.32 28.33
N LEU A 405 -19.05 -24.99 28.31
CA LEU A 405 -18.36 -24.28 29.40
C LEU A 405 -19.07 -24.47 30.74
N ARG A 406 -20.41 -24.33 30.77
CA ARG A 406 -21.21 -24.49 31.99
C ARG A 406 -21.14 -25.91 32.56
N ILE A 407 -21.13 -26.94 31.71
CA ILE A 407 -21.01 -28.34 32.16
C ILE A 407 -19.60 -28.60 32.70
N ALA A 408 -18.57 -28.15 31.99
CA ALA A 408 -17.18 -28.28 32.42
C ALA A 408 -16.92 -27.55 33.75
N ASP A 409 -17.52 -26.38 33.96
CA ASP A 409 -17.48 -25.65 35.23
C ASP A 409 -18.16 -26.43 36.37
N GLY A 410 -19.31 -27.05 36.08
CA GLY A 410 -19.98 -27.95 37.03
C GLY A 410 -19.10 -29.14 37.45
N LEU A 411 -18.36 -29.74 36.50
CA LEU A 411 -17.41 -30.82 36.77
C LEU A 411 -16.19 -30.34 37.56
N LEU A 412 -15.70 -29.13 37.28
CA LEU A 412 -14.63 -28.51 38.08
C LEU A 412 -15.09 -28.30 39.53
N TYR A 413 -16.32 -27.81 39.71
CA TYR A 413 -16.91 -27.66 41.04
C TYR A 413 -17.05 -29.01 41.77
N GLU A 414 -17.44 -30.06 41.05
CA GLU A 414 -17.45 -31.43 41.57
C GLU A 414 -16.05 -31.90 42.01
N ALA A 415 -15.03 -31.65 41.19
CA ALA A 415 -13.64 -31.96 41.52
C ALA A 415 -13.21 -31.26 42.82
N LYS A 416 -13.53 -29.97 42.97
CA LYS A 416 -13.23 -29.17 44.16
C LYS A 416 -13.96 -29.68 45.41
N THR A 417 -15.22 -30.10 45.28
CA THR A 417 -16.02 -30.60 46.42
C THR A 417 -15.68 -32.03 46.83
N ARG A 418 -15.18 -32.86 45.91
CA ARG A 418 -14.69 -34.22 46.19
C ARG A 418 -13.29 -34.30 46.78
N GLY A 419 -12.72 -33.16 47.18
CA GLY A 419 -11.42 -33.10 47.86
C GLY A 419 -10.27 -32.60 46.99
N ARG A 420 -10.56 -31.95 45.84
CA ARG A 420 -9.57 -31.30 44.96
C ARG A 420 -8.54 -32.27 44.37
N ASP A 421 -7.51 -31.73 43.71
CA ASP A 421 -6.39 -32.46 43.11
C ASP A 421 -6.83 -33.63 42.21
N ARG A 422 -7.82 -33.36 41.33
CA ARG A 422 -8.43 -34.40 40.48
C ARG A 422 -9.05 -33.84 39.22
N VAL A 423 -9.23 -34.73 38.26
CA VAL A 423 -9.98 -34.49 37.02
C VAL A 423 -11.34 -35.18 37.11
N CYS A 424 -12.41 -34.44 36.82
CA CYS A 424 -13.78 -34.96 36.67
C CYS A 424 -14.20 -34.87 35.21
N VAL A 425 -14.85 -35.94 34.70
CA VAL A 425 -15.32 -36.03 33.31
C VAL A 425 -16.82 -36.37 33.28
N THR A 426 -17.49 -36.00 32.20
CA THR A 426 -18.83 -36.50 31.87
C THR A 426 -18.81 -38.03 31.74
N PRO A 427 -19.74 -38.76 32.39
CA PRO A 427 -19.85 -40.20 32.22
C PRO A 427 -20.42 -40.51 30.83
N HIS A 428 -19.56 -40.93 29.91
CA HIS A 428 -19.99 -41.58 28.66
C HIS A 428 -20.08 -43.08 28.91
N GLU A 429 -21.24 -43.69 28.63
CA GLU A 429 -21.33 -45.14 28.53
C GLU A 429 -20.39 -45.58 27.41
N THR A 430 -19.28 -46.22 27.78
CA THR A 430 -18.42 -46.90 26.82
C THR A 430 -19.29 -47.90 26.07
N CYS A 431 -19.43 -47.73 24.76
CA CYS A 431 -20.02 -48.73 23.87
C CYS A 431 -19.03 -49.89 23.70
N ASP A 432 -18.72 -50.57 24.81
CA ASP A 432 -17.97 -51.81 24.89
C ASP A 432 -18.75 -52.72 25.84
N SER A 433 -19.89 -53.22 25.34
CA SER A 433 -20.53 -54.40 25.91
C SER A 433 -20.33 -55.56 24.91
N PRO A 434 -19.66 -56.65 25.30
CA PRO A 434 -19.47 -57.78 24.41
C PRO A 434 -20.84 -58.38 24.08
N ALA A 435 -21.13 -58.48 22.78
CA ALA A 435 -22.32 -59.12 22.26
C ALA A 435 -22.53 -60.49 22.93
N THR A 436 -23.64 -60.62 23.64
CA THR A 436 -24.14 -61.89 24.17
C THR A 436 -24.23 -62.90 23.02
N PRO A 437 -23.65 -64.10 23.12
CA PRO A 437 -23.76 -65.08 22.05
C PRO A 437 -25.19 -65.60 21.99
N ALA A 438 -25.78 -65.56 20.80
CA ALA A 438 -27.03 -66.25 20.51
C ALA A 438 -26.80 -67.76 20.63
N THR A 439 -27.45 -68.38 21.62
CA THR A 439 -27.50 -69.83 21.82
C THR A 439 -28.35 -70.48 20.72
N PRO A 440 -27.97 -71.68 20.22
CA PRO A 440 -28.45 -72.23 18.95
C PRO A 440 -29.91 -72.70 18.90
#